data_AF-A0A6G1RXT3-F1
#
_entry.id   AF-A0A6G1RXT3-F1
#
_cell.length_a   1.000
_cell.length_b   1.000
_cell.length_c   1.000
_cell.angle_alpha   90.00
_cell.angle_beta   90.00
_cell.angle_gamma   90.00
#
_symmetry.space_group_name_H-M   'P 1'
#
loop_
_entity.id
_entity.type
_entity.pdbx_description
1 polymer ?
#
loop_
_entity_poly.entity_id
_entity_poly.type
_entity_poly.pdbx_seq_one_letter_code
_entity_poly.pdbx_strand_id
1 'polypeptide(L)'
;MASQPEAAAQAAGSNHPRLGGKTRTATEMERNQGSDALPCLSDCAPWKKCFYEKLQQRSLRLQETKVKMFHAQKAKEEKIKKREPCDWLSKEWFSEEKESLDTRVYLLDKLLPTLVPGVEKLLMEVERKNVLAPGKEPTKFNPINFLGEYLMRHNPQYGTQYGTSTKPGPYLKGMKMVTEELKIEIPGTESERLARMKSEAKNKRKEREQVENMKSQVK
;
A
#
# COMPACT_ATOMS: atom_id res chain seq x y z
N MET A 1 40.21 38.13 -35.72
CA MET A 1 40.40 36.66 -35.77
C MET A 1 39.19 36.06 -35.05
N ALA A 2 38.03 35.91 -35.70
CA ALA A 2 37.59 34.71 -36.46
C ALA A 2 37.73 33.43 -35.61
N SER A 3 36.72 32.58 -35.35
CA SER A 3 35.44 32.27 -36.02
C SER A 3 34.52 31.44 -35.10
N GLN A 4 33.24 31.37 -35.46
CA GLN A 4 32.06 30.86 -34.73
C GLN A 4 31.99 29.34 -34.42
N PRO A 5 31.01 28.91 -33.59
CA PRO A 5 30.46 27.55 -33.56
C PRO A 5 29.17 27.38 -34.40
N GLU A 6 29.01 26.21 -35.02
CA GLU A 6 27.84 25.64 -35.73
C GLU A 6 27.55 24.29 -35.03
N ALA A 7 26.35 23.73 -34.82
CA ALA A 7 25.07 23.80 -35.51
C ALA A 7 23.91 23.48 -34.54
N ALA A 8 22.71 23.91 -34.96
CA ALA A 8 21.45 23.89 -34.24
C ALA A 8 20.68 22.54 -34.29
N ALA A 9 19.84 22.30 -33.28
CA ALA A 9 18.66 21.45 -33.41
C ALA A 9 17.44 22.25 -32.90
N GLN A 10 16.49 22.44 -33.81
CA GLN A 10 15.33 23.32 -33.70
C GLN A 10 14.26 22.74 -32.74
N ALA A 11 13.84 23.53 -31.76
CA ALA A 11 12.60 23.31 -31.02
C ALA A 11 11.47 24.04 -31.76
N ALA A 12 10.50 23.29 -32.30
CA ALA A 12 9.33 23.85 -32.96
C ALA A 12 8.42 24.55 -31.94
N GLY A 13 8.27 25.87 -32.10
CA GLY A 13 7.44 26.73 -31.28
C GLY A 13 5.94 26.48 -31.48
N SER A 14 5.20 26.38 -30.37
CA SER A 14 3.75 26.54 -30.36
C SER A 14 3.43 28.03 -30.28
N ASN A 15 3.20 28.66 -31.42
CA ASN A 15 2.67 30.02 -31.49
C ASN A 15 1.14 29.99 -31.31
N HIS A 16 0.65 30.51 -30.18
CA HIS A 16 -0.74 30.92 -30.03
C HIS A 16 -0.92 32.33 -30.59
N PRO A 17 -1.84 32.57 -31.55
CA PRO A 17 -2.20 33.92 -31.91
C PRO A 17 -3.19 34.48 -30.90
N ARG A 18 -2.72 35.45 -30.09
CA ARG A 18 -3.59 36.46 -29.48
C ARG A 18 -3.98 37.46 -30.55
N LEU A 19 -5.28 37.64 -30.79
CA LEU A 19 -5.83 38.78 -31.51
C LEU A 19 -6.89 39.41 -30.61
N GLY A 20 -6.53 40.54 -30.01
CA GLY A 20 -7.46 41.46 -29.39
C GLY A 20 -8.11 42.35 -30.45
N GLY A 21 -9.35 42.75 -30.22
CA GLY A 21 -10.01 43.74 -31.06
C GLY A 21 -11.49 43.96 -30.81
N LYS A 22 -11.77 44.91 -29.92
CA LYS A 22 -12.95 45.80 -29.89
C LYS A 22 -14.31 45.23 -29.48
N THR A 23 -14.67 45.55 -28.24
CA THR A 23 -16.03 45.90 -27.82
C THR A 23 -16.57 47.05 -28.68
N ARG A 24 -17.70 46.84 -29.34
CA ARG A 24 -18.63 47.89 -29.75
C ARG A 24 -20.06 47.41 -29.49
N THR A 25 -20.78 48.27 -28.80
CA THR A 25 -22.14 48.15 -28.29
C THR A 25 -23.21 48.20 -29.38
N ALA A 26 -24.28 47.44 -29.11
CA ALA A 26 -25.69 47.69 -29.40
C ALA A 26 -26.06 48.44 -30.71
N THR A 27 -26.65 47.72 -31.65
CA THR A 27 -27.75 48.24 -32.47
C THR A 27 -28.70 47.10 -32.78
N GLU A 28 -29.77 47.06 -31.98
CA GLU A 28 -31.15 46.76 -32.36
C GLU A 28 -31.38 46.41 -33.84
N MET A 29 -31.74 45.16 -34.11
CA MET A 29 -32.56 44.81 -35.27
C MET A 29 -33.56 43.72 -34.87
N GLU A 30 -34.80 44.19 -34.71
CA GLU A 30 -36.02 43.60 -35.26
C GLU A 30 -36.34 42.15 -34.88
N ARG A 31 -37.34 42.03 -34.01
CA ARG A 31 -38.17 40.82 -33.86
C ARG A 31 -38.90 40.58 -35.18
N ASN A 32 -38.42 39.63 -35.96
CA ASN A 32 -39.29 38.91 -36.86
C ASN A 32 -39.71 37.60 -36.18
N GLN A 33 -40.95 37.61 -35.69
CA GLN A 33 -41.71 36.42 -35.38
C GLN A 33 -41.94 35.65 -36.69
N GLY A 34 -40.97 34.81 -37.05
CA GLY A 34 -41.16 33.71 -37.98
C GLY A 34 -41.27 32.44 -37.14
N SER A 35 -42.47 31.88 -37.08
CA SER A 35 -42.75 30.59 -36.46
C SER A 35 -42.09 29.46 -37.26
N ASP A 36 -40.79 29.32 -37.11
CA ASP A 36 -40.14 28.03 -37.34
C ASP A 36 -39.84 27.47 -35.95
N ALA A 37 -40.77 26.67 -35.45
CA ALA A 37 -40.42 25.65 -34.49
C ALA A 37 -39.40 24.75 -35.19
N LEU A 38 -38.12 25.15 -35.12
CA LEU A 38 -37.03 24.22 -35.34
C LEU A 38 -37.37 23.05 -34.42
N PRO A 39 -37.58 21.84 -34.96
CA PRO A 39 -37.63 20.67 -34.12
C PRO A 39 -36.34 20.75 -33.33
N CYS A 40 -36.46 20.86 -32.01
CA CYS A 40 -35.37 20.52 -31.14
C CYS A 40 -34.93 19.11 -31.58
N LEU A 41 -33.89 19.05 -32.42
CA LEU A 41 -33.12 17.86 -32.75
C LEU A 41 -32.35 17.46 -31.48
N SER A 42 -33.02 17.44 -30.32
CA SER A 42 -32.41 17.08 -29.05
C SER A 42 -32.35 15.58 -28.88
N ASP A 43 -33.11 14.78 -29.64
CA ASP A 43 -33.21 13.37 -29.33
C ASP A 43 -32.99 12.44 -30.54
N CYS A 44 -31.92 11.65 -30.41
CA CYS A 44 -31.60 10.44 -31.19
C CYS A 44 -30.94 10.61 -32.55
N ALA A 45 -29.86 11.39 -32.65
CA ALA A 45 -28.88 11.11 -33.69
C ALA A 45 -28.26 9.70 -33.44
N PRO A 46 -28.34 8.75 -34.40
CA PRO A 46 -27.90 7.36 -34.18
C PRO A 46 -26.44 7.26 -33.75
N TRP A 47 -25.60 8.16 -34.26
CA TRP A 47 -24.17 8.24 -33.90
C TRP A 47 -23.94 8.50 -32.41
N LYS A 48 -24.82 9.27 -31.76
CA LYS A 48 -24.70 9.63 -30.33
C LYS A 48 -24.89 8.38 -29.46
N LYS A 49 -25.90 7.55 -29.74
CA LYS A 49 -26.12 6.27 -29.05
C LYS A 49 -24.93 5.33 -29.23
N CYS A 50 -24.49 5.12 -30.47
CA CYS A 50 -23.33 4.26 -30.74
C CYS A 50 -22.03 4.77 -30.09
N PHE A 51 -21.86 6.09 -30.00
CA PHE A 51 -20.71 6.70 -29.34
C PHE A 51 -20.70 6.44 -27.83
N TYR A 52 -21.83 6.70 -27.15
CA TYR A 52 -21.93 6.46 -25.71
C TYR A 52 -21.84 4.97 -25.37
N GLU A 53 -22.42 4.09 -26.19
CA GLU A 53 -22.31 2.64 -26.01
C GLU A 53 -20.85 2.17 -26.11
N LYS A 54 -20.10 2.65 -27.12
CA LYS A 54 -18.66 2.37 -27.24
C LYS A 54 -17.85 2.94 -26.08
N LEU A 55 -18.17 4.14 -25.61
CA LEU A 55 -17.52 4.74 -24.43
C LEU A 55 -17.79 3.95 -23.16
N GLN A 56 -19.03 3.52 -22.95
CA GLN A 56 -19.44 2.71 -21.80
C GLN A 56 -18.79 1.32 -21.86
N GLN A 57 -18.74 0.70 -23.04
CA GLN A 57 -18.05 -0.57 -23.21
C GLN A 57 -16.55 -0.43 -22.93
N ARG A 58 -15.92 0.68 -23.37
CA ARG A 58 -14.51 0.96 -23.08
C ARG A 58 -14.27 1.21 -21.60
N SER A 59 -15.15 1.94 -20.91
CA SER A 59 -15.01 2.21 -19.47
C SER A 59 -15.16 0.93 -18.65
N LEU A 60 -16.13 0.08 -18.98
CA LEU A 60 -16.32 -1.24 -18.36
C LEU A 60 -15.07 -2.13 -18.54
N ARG A 61 -14.56 -2.25 -19.78
CA ARG A 61 -13.34 -3.03 -20.05
C ARG A 61 -12.15 -2.54 -19.23
N LEU A 62 -11.97 -1.23 -19.08
CA LEU A 62 -10.89 -0.65 -18.28
C LEU A 62 -11.07 -0.96 -16.79
N GLN A 63 -12.29 -0.87 -16.26
CA GLN A 63 -12.59 -1.24 -14.88
C GLN A 63 -12.34 -2.73 -14.62
N GLU A 64 -12.85 -3.61 -15.48
CA GLU A 64 -12.61 -5.04 -15.41
C GLU A 64 -11.12 -5.38 -15.44
N THR A 65 -10.36 -4.72 -16.32
CA THR A 65 -8.91 -4.93 -16.42
C THR A 65 -8.21 -4.52 -15.12
N LYS A 66 -8.55 -3.36 -14.55
CA LYS A 66 -8.02 -2.91 -13.25
C LYS A 66 -8.36 -3.90 -12.13
N VAL A 67 -9.61 -4.37 -12.07
CA VAL A 67 -10.07 -5.35 -11.09
C VAL A 67 -9.33 -6.68 -11.24
N LYS A 68 -9.18 -7.19 -12.47
CA LYS A 68 -8.43 -8.41 -12.78
C LYS A 68 -6.95 -8.30 -12.37
N MET A 69 -6.30 -7.17 -12.67
CA MET A 69 -4.92 -6.90 -12.25
C MET A 69 -4.79 -6.89 -10.72
N PHE A 70 -5.71 -6.21 -10.03
CA PHE A 70 -5.72 -6.16 -8.57
C PHE A 70 -5.90 -7.55 -7.95
N HIS A 71 -6.84 -8.35 -8.46
CA HIS A 71 -7.02 -9.73 -7.99
C HIS A 71 -5.80 -10.62 -8.27
N ALA A 72 -5.17 -10.50 -9.44
CA ALA A 72 -3.97 -11.24 -9.77
C ALA A 72 -2.79 -10.87 -8.85
N GLN A 73 -2.64 -9.58 -8.53
CA GLN A 73 -1.66 -9.11 -7.56
C GLN A 73 -1.93 -9.68 -6.16
N LYS A 74 -3.18 -9.56 -5.68
CA LYS A 74 -3.58 -10.09 -4.37
C LYS A 74 -3.36 -11.61 -4.27
N ALA A 75 -3.66 -12.35 -5.33
CA ALA A 75 -3.42 -13.80 -5.37
C ALA A 75 -1.92 -14.14 -5.31
N LYS A 76 -1.06 -13.35 -5.97
CA LYS A 76 0.40 -13.51 -5.87
C LYS A 76 0.90 -13.22 -4.45
N GLU A 77 0.40 -12.16 -3.82
CA GLU A 77 0.73 -11.81 -2.43
C GLU A 77 0.29 -12.91 -1.45
N GLU A 78 -0.93 -13.45 -1.61
CA GLU A 78 -1.41 -14.56 -0.79
C GLU A 78 -0.59 -15.84 -0.99
N LYS A 79 -0.15 -16.15 -2.22
CA LYS A 79 0.78 -17.27 -2.48
C LYS A 79 2.12 -17.06 -1.78
N ILE A 80 2.65 -15.84 -1.75
CA ILE A 80 3.90 -15.50 -1.03
C ILE A 80 3.69 -15.59 0.50
N LYS A 81 2.52 -15.18 1.00
CA LYS A 81 2.16 -15.36 2.42
C LYS A 81 2.09 -16.84 2.78
N LYS A 82 1.49 -17.68 1.94
CA LYS A 82 1.32 -19.13 2.17
C LYS A 82 2.58 -19.96 1.96
N ARG A 83 3.52 -19.53 1.11
CA ARG A 83 4.71 -20.32 0.71
C ARG A 83 5.70 -20.55 1.85
N GLU A 84 5.72 -19.68 2.85
CA GLU A 84 6.55 -19.85 4.04
C GLU A 84 5.64 -19.81 5.27
N PRO A 85 5.60 -20.91 6.05
CA PRO A 85 4.96 -20.91 7.35
C PRO A 85 5.44 -19.72 8.17
N CYS A 86 4.49 -18.99 8.74
CA CYS A 86 4.80 -18.07 9.81
C CYS A 86 5.33 -18.86 10.99
N ASP A 87 6.37 -18.36 11.64
CA ASP A 87 6.80 -18.94 12.90
C ASP A 87 5.66 -18.86 13.93
N TRP A 88 5.29 -20.00 14.51
CA TRP A 88 4.21 -20.11 15.50
C TRP A 88 4.61 -19.46 16.83
N LEU A 89 5.91 -19.46 17.15
CA LEU A 89 6.46 -18.88 18.38
C LEU A 89 6.09 -17.41 18.57
N SER A 90 6.00 -16.66 17.46
CA SER A 90 5.61 -15.24 17.51
C SER A 90 4.19 -15.04 18.06
N LYS A 91 3.27 -15.99 17.85
CA LYS A 91 1.90 -15.90 18.41
C LYS A 91 1.89 -16.29 19.89
N GLU A 92 2.62 -17.35 20.24
CA GLU A 92 2.66 -17.87 21.61
C GLU A 92 3.22 -16.83 22.60
N TRP A 93 4.30 -16.14 22.23
CA TRP A 93 4.97 -15.19 23.13
C TRP A 93 4.13 -13.98 23.55
N PHE A 94 3.11 -13.59 22.78
CA PHE A 94 2.37 -12.33 22.99
C PHE A 94 0.87 -12.50 23.21
N SER A 95 0.38 -13.74 23.25
CA SER A 95 -1.06 -14.04 23.41
C SER A 95 -1.55 -13.91 24.86
N GLU A 96 -0.69 -14.09 25.85
CA GLU A 96 -1.11 -14.36 27.24
C GLU A 96 -0.61 -13.34 28.29
N GLU A 97 -0.12 -12.19 27.83
CA GLU A 97 0.62 -11.27 28.70
C GLU A 97 -0.27 -10.22 29.37
N LYS A 98 -0.01 -9.98 30.67
CA LYS A 98 -0.72 -9.01 31.53
C LYS A 98 -0.43 -7.55 31.21
N GLU A 99 0.50 -7.28 30.29
CA GLU A 99 0.94 -5.93 29.94
C GLU A 99 -0.02 -5.19 28.99
N SER A 100 0.09 -3.86 28.98
CA SER A 100 -0.66 -3.01 28.07
C SER A 100 -0.38 -3.39 26.60
N LEU A 101 -1.41 -3.30 25.76
CA LEU A 101 -1.31 -3.59 24.32
C LEU A 101 -0.22 -2.74 23.66
N ASP A 102 -0.09 -1.48 24.08
CA ASP A 102 0.93 -0.56 23.55
C ASP A 102 2.36 -1.03 23.84
N THR A 103 2.63 -1.53 25.05
CA THR A 103 3.96 -2.07 25.38
C THR A 103 4.30 -3.26 24.50
N ARG A 104 3.37 -4.20 24.33
CA ARG A 104 3.57 -5.38 23.47
C ARG A 104 3.84 -5.00 22.02
N VAL A 105 3.06 -4.07 21.47
CA VAL A 105 3.27 -3.55 20.12
C VAL A 105 4.64 -2.87 20.00
N TYR A 106 5.06 -2.09 21.00
CA TYR A 106 6.37 -1.45 21.01
C TYR A 106 7.51 -2.48 21.00
N LEU A 107 7.46 -3.49 21.86
CA LEU A 107 8.48 -4.54 21.93
C LEU A 107 8.61 -5.30 20.61
N LEU A 108 7.48 -5.70 20.03
CA LEU A 108 7.41 -6.42 18.76
C LEU A 108 7.87 -5.60 17.55
N ASP A 109 7.52 -4.31 17.50
CA ASP A 109 7.81 -3.45 16.36
C ASP A 109 9.25 -2.90 16.41
N LYS A 110 9.78 -2.61 17.60
CA LYS A 110 11.02 -1.85 17.79
C LYS A 110 12.20 -2.65 18.33
N LEU A 111 11.99 -3.55 19.28
CA LEU A 111 13.08 -4.14 20.05
C LEU A 111 13.43 -5.57 19.61
N LEU A 112 12.44 -6.46 19.69
CA LEU A 112 12.60 -7.89 19.47
C LEU A 112 13.12 -8.27 18.07
N PRO A 113 12.80 -7.53 16.97
CA PRO A 113 13.32 -7.85 15.65
C PRO A 113 14.84 -7.88 15.60
N THR A 114 15.51 -7.08 16.42
CA THR A 114 16.97 -6.97 16.49
C THR A 114 17.53 -7.72 17.69
N LEU A 115 16.81 -7.72 18.83
CA LEU A 115 17.30 -8.31 20.06
C LEU A 115 17.44 -9.83 19.98
N VAL A 116 16.42 -10.54 19.50
CA VAL A 116 16.41 -12.01 19.49
C VAL A 116 17.54 -12.59 18.62
N PRO A 117 17.77 -12.10 17.37
CA PRO A 117 18.95 -12.52 16.60
C PRO A 117 20.27 -12.19 17.30
N GLY A 118 20.34 -11.09 18.05
CA GLY A 118 21.52 -10.72 18.83
C GLY A 118 21.80 -11.68 19.97
N VAL A 119 20.76 -12.12 20.68
CA VAL A 119 20.86 -13.13 21.74
C VAL A 119 21.25 -14.49 21.16
N GLU A 120 20.68 -14.89 20.02
CA GLU A 120 21.07 -16.13 19.33
C GLU A 120 22.57 -16.10 18.96
N LYS A 121 23.05 -15.00 18.37
CA LYS A 121 24.48 -14.81 18.06
C LYS A 121 25.36 -14.80 19.29
N LEU A 122 24.88 -14.20 20.39
CA LEU A 122 25.58 -14.23 21.67
C LEU A 122 25.74 -15.66 22.17
N LEU A 123 24.68 -16.47 22.15
CA LEU A 123 24.72 -17.87 22.57
C LEU A 123 25.69 -18.70 21.71
N MET A 124 25.67 -18.51 20.39
CA MET A 124 26.64 -19.16 19.49
C MET A 124 28.09 -18.77 19.83
N GLU A 125 28.35 -17.51 20.17
CA GLU A 125 29.70 -17.06 20.54
C GLU A 125 30.16 -17.59 21.90
N VAL A 126 29.23 -17.74 22.85
CA VAL A 126 29.49 -18.37 24.16
C VAL A 126 29.89 -19.84 23.97
N GLU A 127 29.17 -20.57 23.11
CA GLU A 127 29.48 -21.96 22.76
C GLU A 127 30.83 -22.06 22.03
N ARG A 128 31.04 -21.25 20.99
CA ARG A 128 32.29 -21.22 20.21
C ARG A 128 33.51 -20.94 21.08
N LYS A 129 33.39 -20.03 22.04
CA LYS A 129 34.48 -19.68 22.97
C LYS A 129 34.58 -20.63 24.16
N ASN A 130 33.66 -21.58 24.29
CA ASN A 130 33.59 -22.53 25.40
C ASN A 130 33.62 -21.83 26.77
N VAL A 131 32.92 -20.70 26.89
CA VAL A 131 32.95 -19.85 28.10
C VAL A 131 32.42 -20.60 29.32
N LEU A 132 31.48 -21.52 29.12
CA LEU A 132 30.84 -22.31 30.17
C LEU A 132 31.56 -23.65 30.45
N ALA A 133 32.70 -23.93 29.81
CA ALA A 133 33.39 -25.20 29.98
C ALA A 133 33.97 -25.35 31.40
N PRO A 134 33.64 -26.43 32.13
CA PRO A 134 34.15 -26.65 33.48
C PRO A 134 35.67 -26.83 33.46
N GLY A 135 36.38 -26.17 34.39
CA GLY A 135 37.82 -26.32 34.57
C GLY A 135 38.71 -25.43 33.68
N LYS A 136 38.14 -24.53 32.88
CA LYS A 136 38.90 -23.46 32.18
C LYS A 136 38.91 -22.17 32.99
N GLU A 137 40.01 -21.42 32.91
CA GLU A 137 40.06 -20.05 33.43
C GLU A 137 38.97 -19.19 32.77
N PRO A 138 38.36 -18.26 33.53
CA PRO A 138 37.28 -17.41 33.00
C PRO A 138 37.78 -16.64 31.78
N THR A 139 37.21 -16.97 30.62
CA THR A 139 37.50 -16.26 29.38
C THR A 139 37.11 -14.79 29.53
N LYS A 140 37.91 -13.84 29.01
CA LYS A 140 37.63 -12.37 29.06
C LYS A 140 36.38 -11.93 28.27
N PHE A 141 35.49 -12.87 27.95
CA PHE A 141 34.30 -12.59 27.17
C PHE A 141 33.22 -11.93 28.04
N ASN A 142 32.83 -10.71 27.68
CA ASN A 142 31.72 -10.01 28.33
C ASN A 142 30.47 -10.11 27.44
N PRO A 143 29.43 -10.87 27.85
CA PRO A 143 28.23 -11.08 27.05
C PRO A 143 27.42 -9.79 26.87
N ILE A 144 27.42 -8.89 27.87
CA ILE A 144 26.70 -7.62 27.82
C ILE A 144 27.34 -6.69 26.79
N ASN A 145 28.67 -6.59 26.80
CA ASN A 145 29.40 -5.77 25.81
C ASN A 145 29.19 -6.30 24.39
N PHE A 146 29.26 -7.62 24.21
CA PHE A 146 29.02 -8.23 22.91
C PHE A 146 27.61 -7.91 22.38
N LEU A 147 26.59 -8.08 23.22
CA LEU A 147 25.21 -7.80 22.82
C LEU A 147 25.01 -6.30 22.55
N GLY A 148 25.57 -5.43 23.39
CA GLY A 148 25.54 -3.97 23.18
C GLY A 148 26.15 -3.58 21.84
N GLU A 149 27.34 -4.08 21.53
CA GLU A 149 27.99 -3.86 20.22
C GLU A 149 27.14 -4.40 19.06
N TYR A 150 26.54 -5.58 19.21
CA TYR A 150 25.68 -6.16 18.19
C TYR A 150 24.48 -5.26 17.89
N LEU A 151 23.76 -4.83 18.93
CA LEU A 151 22.58 -3.96 18.82
C LEU A 151 22.94 -2.61 18.19
N MET A 152 24.09 -2.02 18.54
CA MET A 152 24.56 -0.77 17.94
C MET A 152 24.82 -0.93 16.44
N ARG A 153 25.45 -2.05 16.02
CA ARG A 153 25.74 -2.32 14.60
C ARG A 153 24.48 -2.64 13.78
N HIS A 154 23.44 -3.18 14.41
CA HIS A 154 22.20 -3.63 13.76
C HIS A 154 21.02 -2.70 14.07
N ASN A 155 21.28 -1.43 14.37
CA ASN A 155 20.25 -0.47 14.71
C ASN A 155 19.27 -0.26 13.53
N PRO A 156 17.96 -0.54 13.70
CA PRO A 156 16.95 -0.40 12.66
C PRO A 156 16.87 0.99 12.02
N GLN A 157 17.22 2.04 12.77
CA GLN A 157 17.16 3.43 12.29
C GLN A 157 18.23 3.73 11.22
N TYR A 158 19.35 3.01 11.27
CA TYR A 158 20.49 3.24 10.37
C TYR A 158 20.60 2.18 9.27
N GLY A 159 19.98 1.00 9.44
CA GLY A 159 20.08 -0.13 8.52
C GLY A 159 19.32 0.01 7.19
N THR A 160 18.35 0.92 7.09
CA THR A 160 17.52 1.11 5.88
C THR A 160 18.26 1.71 4.69
N GLN A 161 19.43 2.31 4.89
CA GLN A 161 20.21 2.92 3.80
C GLN A 161 21.28 2.01 3.17
N TYR A 162 21.65 0.89 3.81
CA TYR A 162 22.66 -0.05 3.28
C TYR A 162 22.40 -1.55 3.55
N GLY A 163 21.25 -1.91 4.14
CA GLY A 163 20.86 -3.30 4.40
C GLY A 163 19.93 -3.83 3.31
N THR A 164 20.45 -4.74 2.49
CA THR A 164 19.78 -5.48 1.41
C THR A 164 18.25 -5.53 1.46
N SER A 165 17.61 -5.22 0.33
CA SER A 165 16.22 -5.58 -0.03
C SER A 165 16.04 -7.10 -0.12
N THR A 166 16.39 -7.82 0.94
CA THR A 166 16.14 -9.24 1.11
C THR A 166 14.82 -9.39 1.83
N LYS A 167 13.96 -10.29 1.34
CA LYS A 167 12.68 -10.60 1.98
C LYS A 167 12.92 -10.88 3.48
N PRO A 168 12.11 -10.32 4.39
CA PRO A 168 12.28 -10.56 5.81
C PRO A 168 12.18 -12.06 6.07
N GLY A 169 13.10 -12.60 6.88
CA GLY A 169 13.10 -14.01 7.24
C GLY A 169 11.82 -14.44 7.96
N PRO A 170 11.56 -15.76 8.09
CA PRO A 170 10.32 -16.29 8.65
C PRO A 170 9.96 -15.72 10.03
N TYR A 171 10.94 -15.55 10.91
CA TYR A 171 10.81 -14.93 12.24
C TYR A 171 10.29 -13.48 12.16
N LEU A 172 11.00 -12.61 11.43
CA LEU A 172 10.63 -11.20 11.25
C LEU A 172 9.25 -11.04 10.59
N LYS A 173 8.91 -11.95 9.67
CA LYS A 173 7.59 -11.98 9.03
C LYS A 173 6.51 -12.35 10.04
N GLY A 174 6.76 -13.32 10.91
CA GLY A 174 5.81 -13.74 11.93
C GLY A 174 5.52 -12.65 12.95
N MET A 175 6.57 -12.00 13.45
CA MET A 175 6.40 -10.86 14.35
C MET A 175 5.60 -9.74 13.71
N LYS A 176 5.92 -9.36 12.46
CA LYS A 176 5.14 -8.32 11.75
C LYS A 176 3.66 -8.66 11.67
N MET A 177 3.31 -9.92 11.42
CA MET A 177 1.89 -10.30 11.38
C MET A 177 1.23 -10.14 12.75
N VAL A 178 1.90 -10.58 13.82
CA VAL A 178 1.37 -10.45 15.19
C VAL A 178 1.26 -8.98 15.59
N THR A 179 2.25 -8.14 15.24
CA THR A 179 2.19 -6.69 15.46
C THR A 179 0.99 -6.06 14.76
N GLU A 180 0.73 -6.41 13.49
CA GLU A 180 -0.42 -5.87 12.76
C GLU A 180 -1.76 -6.38 13.31
N GLU A 181 -1.83 -7.64 13.78
CA GLU A 181 -3.00 -8.17 14.49
C GLU A 181 -3.26 -7.34 15.77
N LEU A 182 -2.23 -7.11 16.59
CA LEU A 182 -2.36 -6.32 17.83
C LEU A 182 -2.68 -4.84 17.57
N LYS A 183 -2.13 -4.22 16.52
CA LYS A 183 -2.44 -2.83 16.14
C LYS A 183 -3.90 -2.61 15.77
N ILE A 184 -4.62 -3.65 15.33
CA ILE A 184 -6.06 -3.55 15.04
C ILE A 184 -6.87 -3.43 16.33
N GLU A 185 -6.38 -3.97 17.44
CA GLU A 185 -7.07 -3.94 18.74
C GLU A 185 -6.89 -2.60 19.46
N ILE A 186 -5.90 -1.79 19.08
CA ILE A 186 -5.64 -0.48 19.70
C ILE A 186 -6.69 0.54 19.22
N PRO A 187 -7.50 1.11 20.14
CA PRO A 187 -8.50 2.11 19.79
C PRO A 187 -7.89 3.39 19.21
N GLY A 188 -8.56 3.97 18.20
CA GLY A 188 -8.19 5.23 17.57
C GLY A 188 -7.10 5.12 16.50
N THR A 189 -6.53 3.94 16.25
CA THR A 189 -5.50 3.75 15.23
C THR A 189 -6.08 3.68 13.81
N GLU A 190 -5.28 4.06 12.81
CA GLU A 190 -5.67 3.94 11.39
C GLU A 190 -5.97 2.49 11.00
N SER A 191 -5.24 1.52 11.56
CA SER A 191 -5.46 0.09 11.34
C SER A 191 -6.82 -0.37 11.87
N GLU A 192 -7.19 0.01 13.08
CA GLU A 192 -8.51 -0.28 13.67
C GLU A 192 -9.65 0.37 12.85
N ARG A 193 -9.51 1.65 12.48
CA ARG A 193 -10.49 2.36 11.63
C ARG A 193 -10.70 1.65 10.30
N LEU A 194 -9.62 1.25 9.63
CA LEU A 194 -9.68 0.51 8.39
C LEU A 194 -10.31 -0.88 8.56
N ALA A 195 -9.99 -1.58 9.65
CA ALA A 195 -10.58 -2.87 9.97
C ALA A 195 -12.11 -2.77 10.16
N ARG A 196 -12.56 -1.75 10.90
CA ARG A 196 -13.99 -1.44 11.05
C ARG A 196 -14.66 -1.17 9.71
N MET A 197 -14.10 -0.29 8.89
CA MET A 197 -14.65 0.04 7.57
C MET A 197 -14.74 -1.20 6.66
N LYS A 198 -13.73 -2.07 6.68
CA LYS A 198 -13.74 -3.35 5.94
C LYS A 198 -14.84 -4.29 6.44
N SER A 199 -15.02 -4.40 7.76
CA SER A 199 -16.06 -5.24 8.36
C SER A 199 -17.47 -4.75 8.01
N GLU A 200 -17.69 -3.43 8.06
CA GLU A 200 -18.96 -2.80 7.72
C GLU A 200 -19.28 -2.98 6.23
N ALA A 201 -18.31 -2.75 5.34
CA ALA A 201 -18.48 -2.98 3.91
C ALA A 201 -18.80 -4.46 3.59
N LYS A 202 -18.17 -5.40 4.30
CA LYS A 202 -18.44 -6.84 4.17
C LYS A 202 -19.86 -7.18 4.64
N ASN A 203 -20.31 -6.61 5.75
CA ASN A 203 -21.67 -6.83 6.26
C ASN A 203 -22.73 -6.28 5.30
N LYS A 204 -22.56 -5.04 4.83
CA LYS A 204 -23.45 -4.43 3.82
C LYS A 204 -23.52 -5.26 2.54
N ARG A 205 -22.40 -5.85 2.11
CA ARG A 205 -22.38 -6.75 0.95
C ARG A 205 -23.18 -8.04 1.22
N LYS A 206 -22.98 -8.67 2.37
CA LYS A 206 -23.73 -9.87 2.76
C LYS A 206 -25.23 -9.61 2.87
N GLU A 207 -25.62 -8.46 3.41
CA GLU A 207 -27.03 -8.05 3.49
C GLU A 207 -27.64 -7.92 2.09
N ARG A 208 -26.94 -7.30 1.14
CA ARG A 208 -27.40 -7.21 -0.26
C ARG A 208 -27.56 -8.57 -0.91
N GLU A 209 -26.56 -9.45 -0.73
CA GLU A 209 -26.60 -10.83 -1.24
C GLU A 209 -27.76 -11.63 -0.62
N GLN A 210 -28.05 -11.46 0.68
CA GLN A 210 -29.20 -12.09 1.33
C GLN A 210 -30.54 -11.56 0.77
N VAL A 211 -30.67 -10.24 0.62
CA VAL A 211 -31.88 -9.64 0.03
C VAL A 211 -32.09 -10.09 -1.41
N GLU A 212 -31.02 -10.20 -2.20
CA GLU A 212 -31.08 -10.74 -3.57
C GLU A 212 -31.52 -12.20 -3.58
N ASN A 213 -30.93 -13.04 -2.72
CA ASN A 213 -31.28 -14.46 -2.58
C ASN A 213 -32.72 -14.68 -2.10
N MET A 214 -33.27 -13.79 -1.27
CA MET A 214 -34.69 -13.84 -0.89
C MET A 214 -35.60 -13.44 -2.06
N LYS A 215 -35.23 -12.41 -2.82
CA LYS A 215 -36.00 -11.97 -4.00
C LYS A 215 -36.05 -13.01 -5.11
N SER A 216 -34.97 -13.77 -5.31
CA SER A 216 -34.92 -14.84 -6.32
C SER A 216 -35.70 -16.09 -5.92
N GLN A 217 -35.96 -16.31 -4.62
CA GLN A 217 -36.79 -17.41 -4.12
C GLN A 217 -38.30 -17.12 -4.11
N VAL A 218 -38.69 -15.84 -4.17
CA VAL A 218 -40.11 -15.40 -4.14
C VAL A 218 -40.70 -15.27 -5.57
N LYS A 219 -39.98 -15.73 -6.59
CA LYS A 219 -40.36 -15.64 -8.00
C LYS A 219 -40.54 -17.03 -8.60
#